data_AF-A0A533TZM0-F1
#
_entry.id   AF-A0A533TZM0-F1
#
_cell.length_a   1.000
_cell.length_b   1.000
_cell.length_c   1.000
_cell.angle_alpha   90.00
_cell.angle_beta   90.00
_cell.angle_gamma   90.00
#
_symmetry.space_group_name_H-M   'P 1'
#
loop_
_entity.id
_entity.type
_entity.pdbx_description
1 polymer ?
#
loop_
_entity_poly.entity_id
_entity_poly.type
_entity_poly.pdbx_seq_one_letter_code
_entity_poly.pdbx_strand_id
1 'polypeptide(L)'
;MHFFLEPLWWVLFAFSAAFLSVAALMKPIRITALVLIVLAWGVSVGMTGLTSGIPAALADALLSLVCGVLLLLVSILFSGVKLMAKKRYG
;
A
#
# COMPACT_ATOMS: atom_id res chain seq x y z
N MET A 1 23.12 -7.58 8.32
CA MET A 1 22.37 -6.49 7.65
C MET A 1 22.27 -6.78 6.14
N HIS A 2 21.64 -7.89 5.74
CA HIS A 2 21.53 -8.31 4.32
C HIS A 2 20.08 -8.71 3.94
N PHE A 3 19.07 -8.15 4.63
CA PHE A 3 17.66 -8.46 4.36
C PHE A 3 17.19 -8.00 2.96
N PHE A 4 17.84 -7.00 2.36
CA PHE A 4 17.56 -6.56 0.98
C PHE A 4 17.86 -7.63 -0.09
N LEU A 5 18.72 -8.61 0.22
CA LEU A 5 19.04 -9.72 -0.68
C LEU A 5 18.12 -10.93 -0.47
N GLU A 6 17.28 -10.92 0.57
CA GLU A 6 16.35 -12.00 0.82
C GLU A 6 15.12 -11.84 -0.11
N PRO A 7 14.89 -12.77 -1.05
CA PRO A 7 13.74 -12.68 -1.96
C PRO A 7 12.41 -12.72 -1.20
N LEU A 8 12.41 -13.35 -0.02
CA LEU A 8 11.26 -13.44 0.88
C LEU A 8 10.83 -12.05 1.39
N TRP A 9 11.78 -11.14 1.61
CA TRP A 9 11.51 -9.75 2.00
C TRP A 9 10.78 -8.99 0.88
N TRP A 10 11.19 -9.19 -0.37
CA TRP A 10 10.52 -8.58 -1.53
C TRP A 10 9.11 -9.13 -1.77
N VAL A 11 8.87 -10.42 -1.48
CA VAL A 11 7.52 -11.01 -1.55
C VAL A 11 6.61 -10.40 -0.48
N LEU A 12 7.10 -10.26 0.75
CA LEU A 12 6.36 -9.61 1.85
C LEU A 12 6.07 -8.14 1.53
N PHE A 13 7.05 -7.42 0.97
CA PHE A 13 6.87 -6.04 0.51
C PHE A 13 5.83 -5.92 -0.61
N ALA A 14 5.88 -6.81 -1.61
CA ALA A 14 4.91 -6.83 -2.70
C ALA A 14 3.49 -7.10 -2.18
N PHE A 15 3.34 -7.97 -1.18
CA PHE A 15 2.06 -8.23 -0.51
C PHE A 15 1.55 -7.00 0.24
N SER A 16 2.40 -6.36 1.05
CA SER A 16 2.03 -5.17 1.83
C SER A 16 1.66 -4.00 0.90
N ALA A 17 2.41 -3.80 -0.18
CA ALA A 17 2.11 -2.81 -1.21
C ALA A 17 0.81 -3.11 -1.98
N ALA A 18 0.52 -4.38 -2.27
CA ALA A 18 -0.72 -4.76 -2.94
C ALA A 18 -1.96 -4.46 -2.08
N PHE A 19 -1.90 -4.71 -0.77
CA PHE A 19 -2.98 -4.36 0.16
C PHE A 19 -3.27 -2.85 0.16
N LEU A 20 -2.23 -2.01 0.23
CA LEU A 20 -2.39 -0.55 0.11
C LEU A 20 -2.90 -0.11 -1.27
N SER A 21 -2.50 -0.82 -2.34
CA SER A 21 -2.99 -0.56 -3.70
C SER A 21 -4.48 -0.81 -3.85
N VAL A 22 -4.99 -1.89 -3.23
CA VAL A 22 -6.42 -2.22 -3.21
C VAL A 22 -7.20 -1.14 -2.45
N ALA A 23 -6.67 -0.60 -1.35
CA ALA A 23 -7.29 0.53 -0.66
C ALA A 23 -7.39 1.78 -1.54
N ALA A 24 -6.39 2.05 -2.37
CA ALA A 24 -6.39 3.22 -3.27
C ALA A 24 -7.37 3.08 -4.45
N LEU A 25 -7.71 1.85 -4.85
CA LEU A 25 -8.56 1.54 -6.00
C LEU A 25 -10.03 1.27 -5.63
N MET A 26 -10.33 0.85 -4.40
CA MET A 26 -11.72 0.60 -3.97
C MET A 26 -12.50 1.92 -3.82
N LYS A 27 -13.40 2.18 -4.78
CA LYS A 27 -14.47 3.17 -4.66
C LYS A 27 -15.83 2.46 -4.65
N PRO A 28 -16.75 2.78 -3.71
CA PRO A 28 -16.62 3.78 -2.64
C PRO A 28 -15.69 3.32 -1.50
N ILE A 29 -14.91 4.24 -0.97
CA ILE A 29 -14.03 4.01 0.19
C ILE A 29 -14.94 3.76 1.41
N ARG A 30 -15.17 2.49 1.73
CA ARG A 30 -15.85 2.11 2.98
C ARG A 30 -14.80 2.15 4.09
N ILE A 31 -15.04 2.95 5.12
CA ILE A 31 -14.14 3.10 6.29
C ILE A 31 -13.81 1.73 6.89
N THR A 32 -14.78 0.81 6.94
CA THR A 32 -14.58 -0.58 7.41
C THR A 32 -13.59 -1.38 6.58
N ALA A 33 -13.60 -1.24 5.25
CA ALA A 33 -12.63 -1.90 4.38
C ALA A 33 -11.22 -1.29 4.55
N LEU A 34 -11.15 0.03 4.75
CA LEU A 34 -9.89 0.73 4.97
C LEU A 34 -9.23 0.31 6.29
N VAL A 35 -10.01 0.15 7.36
CA VAL A 35 -9.53 -0.37 8.66
C VAL A 35 -9.02 -1.81 8.52
N LEU A 36 -9.73 -2.68 7.79
CA LEU A 36 -9.27 -4.05 7.51
C LEU A 36 -7.95 -4.09 6.75
N ILE A 37 -7.77 -3.20 5.77
CA ILE A 37 -6.54 -3.12 4.98
C ILE A 37 -5.37 -2.62 5.84
N VAL A 38 -5.60 -1.62 6.70
CA VAL A 38 -4.57 -1.12 7.64
C VAL A 38 -4.20 -2.20 8.67
N LEU A 39 -5.17 -2.97 9.16
CA LEU A 39 -4.90 -4.11 10.04
C LEU A 39 -4.10 -5.20 9.33
N ALA A 40 -4.49 -5.59 8.12
CA ALA A 40 -3.76 -6.58 7.32
C ALA A 40 -2.33 -6.12 7.01
N TRP A 41 -2.16 -4.83 6.70
CA TRP A 41 -0.85 -4.22 6.51
C TRP A 41 0.02 -4.27 7.77
N GLY A 42 -0.54 -3.90 8.93
CA GLY A 42 0.18 -3.97 10.20
C GLY A 42 0.60 -5.38 10.59
N VAL A 43 -0.24 -6.38 10.32
CA VAL A 43 0.10 -7.81 10.51
C VAL A 43 1.24 -8.23 9.59
N SER A 44 1.22 -7.79 8.32
CA SER A 44 2.30 -8.07 7.36
C SER A 44 3.63 -7.48 7.83
N VAL A 45 3.65 -6.20 8.21
CA VAL A 45 4.84 -5.51 8.75
C VAL A 45 5.36 -6.18 10.02
N GLY A 46 4.45 -6.60 10.91
CA GLY A 46 4.77 -7.35 12.12
C GLY A 46 5.44 -8.69 11.82
N MET A 47 4.94 -9.41 10.81
CA MET A 47 5.59 -10.64 10.34
C MET A 47 6.99 -10.38 9.80
N THR A 48 7.20 -9.32 9.00
CA THR A 48 8.52 -8.94 8.49
C THR A 48 9.52 -8.69 9.63
N GLY A 49 9.04 -8.15 10.76
CA GLY A 49 9.84 -7.91 11.95
C GLY A 49 10.25 -9.17 12.70
N LEU A 50 9.38 -10.18 12.71
CA LEU A 50 9.66 -11.48 13.31
C LEU A 50 10.61 -12.33 12.45
N THR A 51 10.51 -12.25 11.12
CA THR A 51 11.31 -13.08 10.21
C THR A 51 12.68 -12.49 9.90
N SER A 52 12.75 -11.19 9.62
CA SER A 52 13.95 -10.52 9.08
C SER A 52 14.53 -9.47 10.06
N GLY A 53 13.90 -9.31 11.21
CA GLY A 53 14.32 -8.41 12.30
C GLY A 53 13.70 -7.02 12.24
N ILE A 54 13.80 -6.30 13.37
CA ILE A 54 13.27 -4.95 13.57
C ILE A 54 13.65 -3.94 12.46
N PRO A 55 14.91 -3.86 11.97
CA PRO A 55 15.26 -2.91 10.91
C PRO A 55 14.58 -3.22 9.57
N ALA A 56 14.29 -4.48 9.28
CA ALA A 56 13.62 -4.89 8.05
C ALA A 56 12.12 -4.53 8.07
N ALA A 57 11.46 -4.66 9.22
CA ALA A 57 10.09 -4.20 9.41
C ALA A 57 9.94 -2.68 9.26
N LEU A 58 10.90 -1.92 9.79
CA LEU A 58 10.88 -0.46 9.72
C LEU A 58 11.05 0.03 8.27
N ALA A 59 11.95 -0.62 7.52
CA ALA A 59 12.13 -0.34 6.09
C ALA A 59 10.88 -0.71 5.28
N ASP A 60 10.31 -1.90 5.50
CA ASP A 60 9.10 -2.38 4.83
C ASP A 60 7.89 -1.46 5.12
N ALA A 61 7.73 -1.03 6.37
CA ALA A 61 6.69 -0.09 6.77
C ALA A 61 6.84 1.26 6.05
N LEU A 62 8.04 1.86 6.04
CA LEU A 62 8.29 3.14 5.38
C LEU A 62 8.06 3.06 3.87
N LEU A 63 8.62 2.04 3.21
CA LEU A 63 8.51 1.85 1.78
C LEU A 63 7.05 1.60 1.34
N SER A 64 6.33 0.74 2.05
CA SER A 64 4.94 0.41 1.71
C SER A 64 4.01 1.60 1.93
N LEU A 65 4.26 2.43 2.94
CA LEU A 65 3.52 3.66 3.20
C LEU A 65 3.77 4.70 2.11
N VAL A 66 5.01 4.90 1.69
CA VAL A 66 5.36 5.77 0.54
C VAL A 66 4.70 5.28 -0.74
N CYS A 67 4.74 3.98 -1.03
CA CYS A 67 4.06 3.39 -2.19
C CYS A 67 2.53 3.61 -2.14
N GLY A 68 1.90 3.40 -0.98
CA GLY A 68 0.48 3.63 -0.82
C GLY A 68 0.08 5.09 -1.02
N VAL A 69 0.86 6.04 -0.48
CA VAL A 69 0.61 7.49 -0.65
C VAL A 69 0.76 7.91 -2.12
N LEU A 70 1.79 7.40 -2.81
CA LEU A 70 1.97 7.62 -4.25
C LEU A 70 0.77 7.10 -5.06
N LEU A 71 0.29 5.89 -4.78
CA LEU A 71 -0.87 5.32 -5.45
C LEU A 71 -2.15 6.09 -5.16
N LEU A 72 -2.31 6.61 -3.95
CA LEU A 72 -3.44 7.46 -3.58
C LEU A 72 -3.41 8.78 -4.36
N LEU A 73 -2.24 9.42 -4.46
CA LEU A 73 -2.03 10.62 -5.29
C LEU A 73 -2.37 10.36 -6.76
N VAL A 74 -1.86 9.27 -7.33
CA VAL A 74 -2.15 8.87 -8.71
C VAL A 74 -3.66 8.61 -8.88
N SER A 75 -4.31 7.91 -7.96
CA SER A 75 -5.74 7.63 -7.98
C SER A 75 -6.58 8.92 -7.91
N ILE A 76 -6.17 9.91 -7.11
CA ILE A 76 -6.80 11.24 -7.06
C ILE A 76 -6.66 11.95 -8.41
N LEU A 77 -5.46 11.98 -8.99
CA LEU A 77 -5.22 12.61 -10.29
C LEU A 77 -6.07 11.97 -11.39
N PHE A 78 -6.07 10.64 -11.50
CA PHE A 78 -6.89 9.92 -12.48
C PHE A 78 -8.40 10.13 -12.26
N SER A 79 -8.84 10.16 -11.00
CA SER A 79 -10.24 10.44 -10.68
C SER A 79 -10.63 11.87 -11.05
N GLY A 80 -9.76 12.85 -10.82
CA GLY A 80 -9.97 14.24 -11.19
C GLY A 80 -10.04 14.41 -12.71
N VAL A 81 -9.13 13.74 -13.44
CA VAL A 81 -9.14 13.71 -14.92
C VAL A 81 -10.44 13.10 -15.45
N LYS A 82 -10.89 11.96 -14.90
CA LYS A 82 -12.18 11.35 -15.30
C LYS A 82 -13.37 12.29 -15.03
N LEU A 83 -13.36 13.00 -13.90
CA LEU A 83 -14.43 13.94 -13.55
C LEU A 83 -14.48 15.13 -14.53
N MET A 84 -13.31 15.69 -14.88
CA MET A 84 -13.21 16.78 -15.86
C MET A 84 -13.60 16.33 -17.27
N ALA A 85 -13.17 15.14 -17.70
CA ALA A 85 -13.55 14.57 -18.98
C ALA A 85 -15.07 14.38 -19.07
N LYS A 86 -15.69 13.83 -18.03
CA LYS A 86 -17.15 13.66 -17.98
C LYS A 86 -17.91 14.98 -18.01
N LYS A 87 -17.39 16.05 -17.40
CA LYS A 87 -18.04 17.36 -17.36
C LYS A 87 -17.91 18.16 -18.67
N ARG A 88 -16.94 17.80 -19.53
CA ARG A 88 -16.66 18.53 -20.78
C ARG A 88 -17.19 17.83 -22.03
N TYR A 89 -17.36 16.51 -21.98
CA TYR A 89 -17.79 15.68 -23.12
C TYR A 89 -19.08 14.88 -22.85
N GLY A 90 -19.71 15.06 -21.69
CA GLY A 90 -20.95 14.39 -21.28
C GLY A 90 -22.08 15.36 -21.01
#